data_AF-A0A8I2K713-F1
#
_entry.id   AF-A0A8I2K713-F1
#
_cell.length_a   1.000
_cell.length_b   1.000
_cell.length_c   1.000
_cell.angle_alpha   90.00
_cell.angle_beta   90.00
_cell.angle_gamma   90.00
#
_symmetry.space_group_name_H-M   'P 1'
#
loop_
_entity.id
_entity.type
_entity.pdbx_description
1 polymer ?
#
loop_
_entity_poly.entity_id
_entity_poly.type
_entity_poly.pdbx_seq_one_letter_code
_entity_poly.pdbx_strand_id
1 'polypeptide(L)'
;MTKGVPIVNNPTETMTIGCQIVNNPPGRMTIGRPIDNNPTGGMTIGVPIVKNSTGKRAKVTPIVKNPTGGMTIGAPIVNNPLGGTTIGVPIVKNSTGKRTKVTPIVKNPLGGMIIGAPIVNNPVGGMTIGGPIVDNPSGEMSIGVRIFINPVVETIKQCGFIAISPVGRSKPHHLKTNLDKKSMIS
;
A
#
# COMPACT_ATOMS: atom_id res chain seq x y z
N MET A 1 -40.03 3.52 -15.54
CA MET A 1 -39.10 4.62 -15.90
C MET A 1 -37.82 4.45 -15.09
N THR A 2 -36.73 3.97 -15.69
CA THR A 2 -35.44 3.90 -15.00
C THR A 2 -34.80 5.29 -15.13
N LYS A 3 -34.79 6.08 -14.06
CA LYS A 3 -33.97 7.30 -14.03
C LYS A 3 -32.51 6.86 -14.14
N GLY A 4 -31.81 7.29 -15.20
CA GLY A 4 -30.39 6.97 -15.39
C GLY A 4 -29.52 7.52 -14.25
N VAL A 5 -28.29 7.00 -14.13
CA VAL A 5 -27.31 7.56 -13.19
C VAL A 5 -26.96 8.99 -13.64
N PRO A 6 -27.14 10.02 -12.79
CA PRO A 6 -26.87 11.40 -13.18
C PRO A 6 -25.38 11.60 -13.51
N ILE A 7 -25.12 12.37 -14.56
CA ILE A 7 -23.78 12.78 -14.98
C ILE A 7 -23.64 14.27 -14.69
N VAL A 8 -22.63 14.64 -13.91
CA VAL A 8 -22.38 16.02 -13.48
C VAL A 8 -20.95 16.42 -13.84
N ASN A 9 -20.77 17.56 -14.49
CA ASN A 9 -19.47 18.08 -14.88
C ASN A 9 -19.14 19.31 -14.03
N ASN A 10 -17.93 19.34 -13.46
CA ASN A 10 -17.41 20.46 -12.68
C ASN A 10 -18.39 20.97 -11.59
N PRO A 11 -18.98 20.09 -10.76
CA PRO A 11 -19.93 20.55 -9.74
C PRO A 11 -19.26 21.49 -8.75
N THR A 12 -20.00 22.50 -8.30
CA THR A 12 -19.61 23.38 -7.19
C THR A 12 -20.22 22.94 -5.86
N GLU A 13 -21.10 21.93 -5.89
CA GLU A 13 -21.71 21.35 -4.69
C GLU A 13 -20.65 20.81 -3.73
N THR A 14 -20.77 21.17 -2.46
CA THR A 14 -19.87 20.74 -1.41
C THR A 14 -20.24 19.37 -0.84
N MET A 15 -21.46 18.90 -1.08
CA MET A 15 -21.97 17.62 -0.61
C MET A 15 -22.97 17.01 -1.60
N THR A 16 -22.86 15.71 -1.87
CA THR A 16 -24.01 14.97 -2.42
C THR A 16 -24.04 13.51 -1.96
N ILE A 17 -25.24 12.92 -1.99
CA ILE A 17 -25.54 11.56 -1.54
C ILE A 17 -25.99 10.73 -2.74
N GLY A 18 -25.51 9.49 -2.83
CA GLY A 18 -26.03 8.50 -3.78
C GLY A 18 -25.02 8.05 -4.83
N CYS A 19 -25.53 7.73 -6.01
CA CYS A 19 -24.77 7.21 -7.14
C CYS A 19 -24.83 8.23 -8.28
N GLN A 20 -23.66 8.70 -8.71
CA GLN A 20 -23.51 9.68 -9.78
C GLN A 20 -22.19 9.49 -10.48
N ILE A 21 -22.11 9.93 -11.73
CA ILE A 21 -20.86 10.05 -12.48
C ILE A 21 -20.47 11.52 -12.44
N VAL A 22 -19.28 11.83 -11.91
CA VAL A 22 -18.82 13.20 -11.72
C VAL A 22 -17.48 13.40 -12.39
N ASN A 23 -17.38 14.42 -13.23
CA ASN A 23 -16.14 14.81 -13.87
C ASN A 23 -15.57 16.07 -13.21
N ASN A 24 -14.29 16.01 -12.86
CA ASN A 24 -13.50 17.06 -12.20
C ASN A 24 -14.17 17.71 -10.96
N PRO A 25 -14.71 16.96 -9.99
CA PRO A 25 -15.24 17.59 -8.80
C PRO A 25 -14.11 18.21 -7.96
N PRO A 26 -14.18 19.51 -7.61
CA PRO A 26 -13.36 20.09 -6.55
C PRO A 26 -13.82 19.55 -5.18
N GLY A 27 -13.00 19.77 -4.16
CA GLY A 27 -13.12 19.17 -2.83
C GLY A 27 -14.55 19.09 -2.31
N ARG A 28 -15.09 17.88 -2.31
CA ARG A 28 -16.49 17.58 -2.00
C ARG A 28 -16.62 16.43 -1.00
N MET A 29 -17.65 16.50 -0.16
CA MET A 29 -18.09 15.36 0.65
C MET A 29 -19.06 14.49 -0.14
N THR A 30 -18.87 13.18 -0.14
CA THR A 30 -19.79 12.24 -0.79
C THR A 30 -20.10 11.08 0.11
N ILE A 31 -21.37 10.70 0.17
CA ILE A 31 -21.81 9.47 0.81
C ILE A 31 -22.46 8.61 -0.26
N GLY A 32 -21.95 7.39 -0.47
CA GLY A 32 -22.49 6.46 -1.44
C GLY A 32 -21.44 5.84 -2.34
N ARG A 33 -21.77 5.73 -3.64
CA ARG A 33 -21.00 4.96 -4.63
C ARG A 33 -20.79 5.78 -5.91
N PRO A 34 -20.17 6.97 -5.83
CA PRO A 34 -19.94 7.78 -7.02
C PRO A 34 -18.88 7.15 -7.93
N ILE A 35 -18.92 7.52 -9.20
CA ILE A 35 -17.82 7.36 -10.14
C ILE A 35 -17.22 8.74 -10.36
N ASP A 36 -16.05 9.01 -9.80
CA ASP A 36 -15.40 10.32 -9.91
C ASP A 36 -14.19 10.25 -10.83
N ASN A 37 -14.19 11.06 -11.89
CA ASN A 37 -13.06 11.24 -12.79
C ASN A 37 -12.34 12.54 -12.45
N ASN A 38 -11.03 12.48 -12.21
CA ASN A 38 -10.15 13.59 -11.86
C ASN A 38 -10.61 14.44 -10.64
N PRO A 39 -11.05 13.85 -9.52
CA PRO A 39 -11.42 14.65 -8.35
C PRO A 39 -10.18 15.28 -7.68
N THR A 40 -10.31 16.53 -7.22
CA THR A 40 -9.27 17.21 -6.46
C THR A 40 -9.74 17.43 -5.02
N GLY A 41 -9.12 16.72 -4.07
CA GLY A 41 -9.47 16.76 -2.66
C GLY A 41 -10.80 16.05 -2.34
N GLY A 42 -11.42 16.46 -1.24
CA GLY A 42 -12.70 15.92 -0.80
C GLY A 42 -12.61 14.63 0.03
N MET A 43 -13.77 14.15 0.46
CA MET A 43 -13.92 12.93 1.25
C MET A 43 -15.10 12.11 0.74
N THR A 44 -14.87 10.83 0.46
CA THR A 44 -15.95 9.90 0.15
C THR A 44 -16.09 8.84 1.23
N ILE A 45 -17.30 8.62 1.71
CA ILE A 45 -17.66 7.51 2.58
C ILE A 45 -18.47 6.52 1.73
N GLY A 46 -17.94 5.31 1.56
CA GLY A 46 -18.61 4.23 0.82
C GLY A 46 -17.69 3.55 -0.18
N VAL A 47 -18.23 3.21 -1.35
CA VAL A 47 -17.57 2.34 -2.33
C VAL A 47 -17.43 3.08 -3.66
N PRO A 48 -16.65 4.18 -3.72
CA PRO A 48 -16.49 4.93 -4.96
C PRO A 48 -15.56 4.21 -5.94
N ILE A 49 -15.77 4.49 -7.23
CA ILE A 49 -14.78 4.25 -8.27
C ILE A 49 -14.15 5.60 -8.60
N VAL A 50 -12.84 5.70 -8.51
CA VAL A 50 -12.13 6.98 -8.67
C VAL A 50 -10.97 6.83 -9.66
N LYS A 51 -10.87 7.77 -10.60
CA LYS A 51 -9.76 7.85 -11.56
C LYS A 51 -9.00 9.16 -11.39
N ASN A 52 -7.67 9.10 -11.39
CA ASN A 52 -6.75 10.24 -11.40
C ASN A 52 -7.02 11.28 -10.30
N SER A 53 -7.26 10.83 -9.06
CA SER A 53 -7.54 11.75 -7.96
C SER A 53 -6.30 12.37 -7.37
N THR A 54 -6.36 13.64 -6.96
CA THR A 54 -5.30 14.30 -6.20
C THR A 54 -5.79 14.62 -4.79
N GLY A 55 -5.07 14.16 -3.75
CA GLY A 55 -5.33 14.54 -2.35
C GLY A 55 -6.68 14.06 -1.77
N LYS A 56 -7.36 13.12 -2.42
CA LYS A 56 -8.69 12.65 -2.00
C LYS A 56 -8.61 11.75 -0.76
N ARG A 57 -9.63 11.88 0.10
CA ARG A 57 -9.83 10.99 1.25
C ARG A 57 -10.97 10.01 0.99
N ALA A 58 -10.81 8.76 1.41
CA ALA A 58 -11.87 7.77 1.28
C ALA A 58 -11.93 6.83 2.48
N LYS A 59 -13.14 6.40 2.84
CA LYS A 59 -13.38 5.35 3.84
C LYS A 59 -14.16 4.20 3.20
N VAL A 60 -13.92 2.98 3.71
CA VAL A 60 -14.53 1.69 3.36
C VAL A 60 -13.76 0.93 2.29
N THR A 61 -14.16 0.94 1.02
CA THR A 61 -13.57 0.05 0.00
C THR A 61 -13.55 0.69 -1.38
N PRO A 62 -12.86 1.84 -1.57
CA PRO A 62 -12.80 2.48 -2.87
C PRO A 62 -11.96 1.66 -3.87
N ILE A 63 -12.31 1.76 -5.14
CA ILE A 63 -11.46 1.33 -6.26
C ILE A 63 -10.85 2.60 -6.86
N VAL A 64 -9.53 2.73 -6.80
CA VAL A 64 -8.84 3.96 -7.18
C VAL A 64 -7.75 3.67 -8.22
N LYS A 65 -7.78 4.36 -9.35
CA LYS A 65 -6.75 4.27 -10.40
C LYS A 65 -5.98 5.58 -10.48
N ASN A 66 -4.65 5.49 -10.48
CA ASN A 66 -3.70 6.59 -10.58
C ASN A 66 -3.91 7.73 -9.55
N PRO A 67 -4.10 7.46 -8.24
CA PRO A 67 -4.19 8.55 -7.28
C PRO A 67 -2.83 9.18 -6.99
N THR A 68 -2.82 10.48 -6.75
CA THR A 68 -1.67 11.23 -6.23
C THR A 68 -1.98 11.71 -4.82
N GLY A 69 -1.27 11.17 -3.83
CA GLY A 69 -1.47 11.48 -2.41
C GLY A 69 -2.81 10.99 -1.85
N GLY A 70 -3.24 11.62 -0.75
CA GLY A 70 -4.50 11.31 -0.08
C GLY A 70 -4.40 10.27 1.04
N MET A 71 -5.55 9.97 1.64
CA MET A 71 -5.66 9.01 2.75
C MET A 71 -6.86 8.09 2.54
N THR A 72 -6.64 6.78 2.64
CA THR A 72 -7.72 5.79 2.55
C THR A 72 -7.73 4.88 3.77
N ILE A 73 -8.93 4.60 4.30
CA ILE A 73 -9.14 3.67 5.42
C ILE A 73 -10.06 2.55 4.96
N GLY A 74 -9.69 1.30 5.26
CA GLY A 74 -10.46 0.08 4.99
C GLY A 74 -9.72 -0.89 4.07
N ALA A 75 -10.42 -1.45 3.07
CA ALA A 75 -9.86 -2.43 2.13
C ALA A 75 -9.97 -1.93 0.68
N PRO A 76 -9.25 -0.86 0.30
CA PRO A 76 -9.30 -0.34 -1.06
C PRO A 76 -8.52 -1.21 -2.05
N ILE A 77 -8.91 -1.12 -3.32
CA ILE A 77 -8.10 -1.59 -4.45
C ILE A 77 -7.49 -0.36 -5.11
N VAL A 78 -6.16 -0.27 -5.14
CA VAL A 78 -5.45 0.92 -5.64
C VAL A 78 -4.41 0.54 -6.69
N ASN A 79 -4.57 1.07 -7.90
CA ASN A 79 -3.64 0.86 -9.01
C ASN A 79 -2.83 2.13 -9.29
N ASN A 80 -1.51 1.98 -9.41
CA ASN A 80 -0.55 3.04 -9.72
C ASN A 80 -0.61 4.27 -8.79
N PRO A 81 -0.66 4.13 -7.45
CA PRO A 81 -0.65 5.29 -6.57
C PRO A 81 0.74 5.95 -6.52
N LEU A 82 0.74 7.28 -6.54
CA LEU A 82 1.90 8.11 -6.24
C LEU A 82 1.74 8.70 -4.84
N GLY A 83 2.45 8.13 -3.87
CA GLY A 83 2.39 8.52 -2.47
C GLY A 83 1.07 8.18 -1.76
N GLY A 84 0.78 8.93 -0.71
CA GLY A 84 -0.42 8.78 0.12
C GLY A 84 -0.31 7.73 1.21
N THR A 85 -1.36 7.66 2.03
CA THR A 85 -1.45 6.76 3.19
C THR A 85 -2.66 5.84 3.07
N THR A 86 -2.49 4.55 3.37
CA THR A 86 -3.60 3.62 3.47
C THR A 86 -3.53 2.80 4.76
N ILE A 87 -4.66 2.67 5.45
CA ILE A 87 -4.79 1.93 6.70
C ILE A 87 -5.83 0.82 6.51
N GLY A 88 -5.46 -0.43 6.81
CA GLY A 88 -6.35 -1.59 6.75
C GLY A 88 -5.78 -2.70 5.86
N VAL A 89 -6.62 -3.27 5.00
CA VAL A 89 -6.27 -4.45 4.20
C VAL A 89 -6.32 -4.12 2.70
N PRO A 90 -5.50 -3.19 2.19
CA PRO A 90 -5.59 -2.79 0.80
C PRO A 90 -4.91 -3.80 -0.13
N ILE A 91 -5.39 -3.81 -1.37
CA ILE A 91 -4.69 -4.40 -2.51
C ILE A 91 -4.09 -3.25 -3.31
N VAL A 92 -2.77 -3.23 -3.46
CA VAL A 92 -2.04 -2.15 -4.13
C VAL A 92 -1.16 -2.70 -5.25
N LYS A 93 -1.22 -2.08 -6.44
CA LYS A 93 -0.37 -2.42 -7.58
C LYS A 93 0.43 -1.21 -8.05
N ASN A 94 1.72 -1.41 -8.34
CA ASN A 94 2.66 -0.45 -8.92
C ASN A 94 2.70 0.89 -8.15
N SER A 95 2.86 0.85 -6.84
CA SER A 95 2.89 2.06 -6.02
C SER A 95 4.27 2.69 -5.95
N THR A 96 4.35 4.02 -5.96
CA THR A 96 5.60 4.74 -5.68
C THR A 96 5.48 5.54 -4.39
N GLY A 97 6.39 5.32 -3.42
CA GLY A 97 6.48 6.13 -2.19
C GLY A 97 5.27 6.06 -1.26
N LYS A 98 4.45 5.00 -1.34
CA LYS A 98 3.21 4.87 -0.56
C LYS A 98 3.47 4.39 0.88
N ARG A 99 2.68 4.87 1.83
CA ARG A 99 2.68 4.38 3.23
C ARG A 99 1.45 3.51 3.47
N THR A 100 1.67 2.29 3.97
CA THR A 100 0.57 1.34 4.21
C THR A 100 0.70 0.64 5.57
N LYS A 101 -0.42 0.43 6.26
CA LYS A 101 -0.46 -0.23 7.58
C LYS A 101 -1.44 -1.40 7.64
N VAL A 102 -1.15 -2.35 8.53
CA VAL A 102 -1.92 -3.54 8.94
C VAL A 102 -1.57 -4.80 8.14
N THR A 103 -2.25 -5.10 7.02
CA THR A 103 -2.01 -6.36 6.28
C THR A 103 -2.24 -6.18 4.78
N PRO A 104 -1.47 -5.31 4.10
CA PRO A 104 -1.66 -5.08 2.68
C PRO A 104 -1.11 -6.20 1.81
N ILE A 105 -1.71 -6.35 0.63
CA ILE A 105 -1.12 -7.08 -0.50
C ILE A 105 -0.59 -6.04 -1.49
N VAL A 106 0.72 -6.03 -1.72
CA VAL A 106 1.38 -5.02 -2.55
C VAL A 106 2.19 -5.67 -3.66
N LYS A 107 1.92 -5.31 -4.91
CA LYS A 107 2.67 -5.79 -6.08
C LYS A 107 3.44 -4.65 -6.73
N ASN A 108 4.72 -4.90 -7.00
CA ASN A 108 5.68 -3.99 -7.62
C ASN A 108 5.77 -2.60 -6.95
N PRO A 109 5.93 -2.48 -5.62
CA PRO A 109 6.16 -1.18 -5.01
C PRO A 109 7.57 -0.65 -5.32
N LEU A 110 7.66 0.66 -5.56
CA LEU A 110 8.89 1.42 -5.68
C LEU A 110 9.00 2.32 -4.43
N GLY A 111 9.82 1.89 -3.47
CA GLY A 111 9.98 2.56 -2.18
C GLY A 111 8.71 2.60 -1.32
N GLY A 112 8.76 3.43 -0.28
CA GLY A 112 7.65 3.59 0.68
C GLY A 112 7.87 2.83 1.99
N MET A 113 6.82 2.81 2.82
CA MET A 113 6.85 2.18 4.14
C MET A 113 5.61 1.31 4.35
N ILE A 114 5.82 0.06 4.75
CA ILE A 114 4.74 -0.88 5.04
C ILE A 114 4.90 -1.39 6.48
N ILE A 115 3.81 -1.41 7.25
CA ILE A 115 3.82 -1.88 8.65
C ILE A 115 2.76 -2.96 8.85
N GLY A 116 3.12 -4.03 9.57
CA GLY A 116 2.23 -5.11 9.99
C GLY A 116 2.68 -6.45 9.41
N ALA A 117 1.75 -7.21 8.83
CA ALA A 117 2.04 -8.50 8.18
C ALA A 117 1.63 -8.46 6.70
N PRO A 118 2.38 -7.73 5.85
CA PRO A 118 2.07 -7.62 4.43
C PRO A 118 2.53 -8.82 3.62
N ILE A 119 1.94 -8.96 2.44
CA ILE A 119 2.48 -9.77 1.34
C ILE A 119 2.97 -8.80 0.26
N VAL A 120 4.26 -8.85 -0.07
CA VAL A 120 4.90 -7.90 -0.99
C VAL A 120 5.61 -8.65 -2.10
N ASN A 121 5.26 -8.38 -3.37
CA ASN A 121 5.85 -9.05 -4.53
C ASN A 121 6.61 -8.04 -5.40
N ASN A 122 7.84 -8.39 -5.78
CA ASN A 122 8.78 -7.57 -6.56
C ASN A 122 8.98 -6.14 -6.02
N PRO A 123 9.26 -5.93 -4.72
CA PRO A 123 9.57 -4.60 -4.21
C PRO A 123 10.95 -4.13 -4.71
N VAL A 124 11.02 -2.86 -5.08
CA VAL A 124 12.27 -2.16 -5.36
C VAL A 124 12.43 -1.04 -4.34
N GLY A 125 13.38 -1.19 -3.41
CA GLY A 125 13.58 -0.27 -2.30
C GLY A 125 12.46 -0.32 -1.26
N GLY A 126 12.54 0.57 -0.27
CA GLY A 126 11.52 0.76 0.75
C GLY A 126 11.79 0.03 2.07
N MET A 127 10.85 0.15 3.00
CA MET A 127 10.98 -0.40 4.34
C MET A 127 9.71 -1.12 4.78
N THR A 128 9.85 -2.35 5.28
CA THR A 128 8.74 -3.13 5.84
C THR A 128 8.99 -3.50 7.30
N ILE A 129 8.04 -3.22 8.19
CA ILE A 129 8.15 -3.49 9.63
C ILE A 129 7.09 -4.49 10.08
N GLY A 130 7.47 -5.52 10.83
CA GLY A 130 6.58 -6.53 11.40
C GLY A 130 6.88 -7.94 10.91
N GLY A 131 5.85 -8.61 10.37
CA GLY A 131 5.87 -10.01 9.93
C GLY A 131 5.62 -10.21 8.42
N PRO A 132 6.43 -9.67 7.51
CA PRO A 132 6.14 -9.71 6.09
C PRO A 132 6.51 -11.05 5.42
N ILE A 133 5.76 -11.35 4.36
CA ILE A 133 6.17 -12.29 3.30
C ILE A 133 6.57 -11.44 2.09
N VAL A 134 7.80 -11.62 1.62
CA VAL A 134 8.35 -10.82 0.53
C VAL A 134 8.91 -11.74 -0.55
N ASP A 135 8.41 -11.58 -1.77
CA ASP A 135 8.85 -12.34 -2.95
C ASP A 135 9.63 -11.45 -3.91
N ASN A 136 10.80 -11.92 -4.34
CA ASN A 136 11.72 -11.29 -5.29
C ASN A 136 12.06 -9.81 -4.97
N PRO A 137 12.57 -9.51 -3.75
CA PRO A 137 12.97 -8.15 -3.40
C PRO A 137 14.26 -7.69 -4.08
N SER A 138 14.33 -6.39 -4.34
CA SER A 138 15.53 -5.66 -4.75
C SER A 138 15.71 -4.40 -3.88
N GLY A 139 16.70 -4.39 -3.00
CA GLY A 139 17.00 -3.24 -2.12
C GLY A 139 15.97 -2.93 -1.02
N GLU A 140 15.12 -3.87 -0.63
CA GLU A 140 14.17 -3.66 0.48
C GLU A 140 14.82 -3.85 1.86
N MET A 141 14.55 -2.91 2.77
CA MET A 141 14.87 -3.06 4.19
C MET A 141 13.67 -3.64 4.94
N SER A 142 13.90 -4.52 5.90
CA SER A 142 12.81 -4.94 6.77
C SER A 142 13.24 -5.18 8.22
N ILE A 143 12.34 -4.89 9.19
CA ILE A 143 12.53 -4.99 10.67
C ILE A 143 11.45 -5.89 11.35
N GLY A 144 11.80 -6.90 12.18
CA GLY A 144 10.91 -8.01 12.65
C GLY A 144 11.19 -9.44 12.09
N VAL A 145 10.27 -10.40 12.23
CA VAL A 145 10.39 -11.80 11.73
C VAL A 145 9.91 -11.88 10.27
N ARG A 146 10.61 -12.58 9.37
CA ARG A 146 10.30 -12.51 7.92
C ARG A 146 10.51 -13.80 7.17
N ILE A 147 9.80 -13.88 6.05
CA ILE A 147 10.04 -14.87 5.00
C ILE A 147 10.37 -14.12 3.71
N PHE A 148 11.58 -14.32 3.21
CA PHE A 148 11.98 -13.90 1.87
C PHE A 148 11.98 -15.08 0.92
N ILE A 149 11.34 -14.91 -0.24
CA ILE A 149 11.31 -15.89 -1.33
C ILE A 149 12.10 -15.29 -2.50
N ASN A 150 13.06 -16.05 -3.04
CA ASN A 150 13.89 -15.66 -4.17
C ASN A 150 14.60 -14.29 -4.05
N PRO A 151 15.28 -13.97 -2.93
CA PRO A 151 15.98 -12.68 -2.80
C PRO A 151 17.22 -12.59 -3.70
N VAL A 152 17.44 -11.42 -4.32
CA VAL A 152 18.72 -11.12 -4.99
C VAL A 152 19.79 -10.86 -3.92
N VAL A 153 20.94 -11.54 -3.98
CA VAL A 153 21.91 -11.72 -2.87
C VAL A 153 22.46 -10.42 -2.25
N GLU A 154 22.44 -9.28 -2.95
CA GLU A 154 22.89 -7.98 -2.41
C GLU A 154 21.87 -7.30 -1.47
N THR A 155 20.67 -7.88 -1.32
CA THR A 155 19.46 -7.14 -0.92
C THR A 155 19.21 -7.04 0.58
N ILE A 156 19.74 -7.93 1.42
CA ILE A 156 19.23 -8.07 2.79
C ILE A 156 20.24 -7.58 3.83
N LYS A 157 19.98 -6.40 4.40
CA LYS A 157 20.67 -5.93 5.61
C LYS A 157 19.72 -6.10 6.81
N GLN A 158 19.86 -7.16 7.64
CA GLN A 158 19.60 -7.19 9.12
C GLN A 158 19.28 -8.58 9.74
N CYS A 159 19.38 -8.64 11.08
CA CYS A 159 19.17 -9.77 12.00
C CYS A 159 17.78 -10.44 11.92
N GLY A 160 17.77 -11.78 11.95
CA GLY A 160 16.56 -12.60 12.15
C GLY A 160 15.66 -12.73 10.91
N PHE A 161 16.12 -13.42 9.86
CA PHE A 161 15.32 -13.72 8.68
C PHE A 161 15.41 -15.20 8.28
N ILE A 162 14.37 -15.69 7.61
CA ILE A 162 14.38 -16.96 6.89
C ILE A 162 14.37 -16.63 5.39
N ALA A 163 15.42 -17.02 4.68
CA ALA A 163 15.50 -16.88 3.23
C ALA A 163 15.29 -18.25 2.56
N ILE A 164 14.38 -18.30 1.60
CA ILE A 164 14.09 -19.47 0.78
C ILE A 164 14.49 -19.10 -0.65
N SER A 165 15.59 -19.69 -1.13
CA SER A 165 16.07 -19.53 -2.50
C SER A 165 15.89 -20.84 -3.28
N PRO A 166 15.75 -20.81 -4.61
CA PRO A 166 15.74 -22.02 -5.43
C PRO A 166 17.07 -22.75 -5.22
N VAL A 167 17.00 -24.08 -5.04
CA VAL A 167 18.15 -24.95 -4.73
C VAL A 167 19.27 -24.72 -5.76
N GLY A 168 20.36 -24.08 -5.33
CA GLY A 168 21.49 -23.81 -6.23
C GLY A 168 22.60 -22.89 -5.75
N ARG A 169 22.43 -22.10 -4.68
CA ARG A 169 23.53 -21.27 -4.13
C ARG A 169 23.19 -20.71 -2.73
N SER A 170 23.33 -21.51 -1.67
CA SER A 170 23.39 -20.97 -0.30
C SER A 170 24.72 -21.38 0.34
N LYS A 171 25.67 -20.45 0.43
CA LYS A 171 26.74 -20.55 1.43
C LYS A 171 26.14 -20.12 2.78
N PRO A 172 26.21 -20.95 3.83
CA PRO A 172 25.77 -20.54 5.16
C PRO A 172 26.74 -19.48 5.71
N HIS A 173 26.25 -18.27 5.95
CA HIS A 173 26.97 -17.30 6.79
C HIS A 173 26.58 -17.55 8.24
N HIS A 174 27.48 -18.18 9.01
CA HIS A 174 27.37 -18.26 10.46
C HIS A 174 27.38 -16.84 11.05
N LEU A 175 26.23 -16.39 11.57
CA LEU A 175 26.18 -15.25 12.48
C LEU A 175 26.71 -15.72 13.83
N LYS A 176 27.87 -15.21 14.25
CA LYS A 176 28.29 -15.29 15.66
C LYS A 176 27.33 -14.42 16.48
N THR A 177 26.43 -15.03 17.22
CA THR A 177 25.67 -14.36 18.28
C THR A 177 26.61 -14.08 19.44
N ASN A 178 26.91 -12.81 19.69
CA ASN A 178 27.77 -12.37 20.77
C ASN A 178 26.99 -12.36 22.10
N LEU A 179 26.65 -13.56 22.59
CA LEU A 179 25.85 -13.74 23.82
C LEU A 179 26.58 -14.52 24.93
N ASP A 180 27.87 -14.84 24.77
CA ASP A 180 28.70 -15.46 25.81
C ASP A 180 29.89 -14.59 26.20
N LYS A 181 29.63 -13.44 26.84
CA LYS A 181 30.62 -12.76 27.69
C LYS A 181 29.93 -12.04 28.85
N LYS A 182 29.27 -12.79 29.72
CA LYS A 182 28.96 -12.32 31.09
C LYS A 182 28.84 -13.46 32.08
N SER A 183 29.93 -14.22 32.24
CA SER A 183 30.17 -14.98 33.47
C SER A 183 31.68 -15.16 33.62
N MET A 184 32.32 -14.19 34.28
CA MET A 184 33.61 -14.29 34.95
C MET A 184 33.88 -12.92 35.60
N ILE A 185 33.17 -12.67 36.70
CA ILE A 185 33.68 -11.86 37.81
C ILE A 185 33.72 -12.84 38.97
N SER A 186 34.90 -13.39 39.21
CA SER A 186 35.35 -13.78 40.55
C SER A 186 36.33 -12.71 41.01
#